data_AF-A0A820PZ91-F1
#
_entry.id   AF-A0A820PZ91-F1
#
_cell.length_a   1.000
_cell.length_b   1.000
_cell.length_c   1.000
_cell.angle_alpha   90.00
_cell.angle_beta   90.00
_cell.angle_gamma   90.00
#
_symmetry.space_group_name_H-M   'P 1'
#
loop_
_entity.id
_entity.type
_entity.pdbx_description
1 polymer ?
#
loop_
_entity_poly.entity_id
_entity_poly.type
_entity_poly.pdbx_seq_one_letter_code
_entity_poly.pdbx_strand_id
1 'polypeptide(L)'
;KPLVAKHYCNCSTARYAIILILMLSIFIYFPLFLYTNIQVYCTHEGTVKYYGLELSSLVSVVLYSRLFYPTVVIVSLLIPWLICFLIWVFLMRALHMSQIKLRSKTANTTFSNDRKQHTYVRITLMIVCVLSVYMVCRSVHLFEVVHLSVTQLFNLNQAFYFEQIRMKLFCISNIMLTINHGANFYIYSINPKFRATLKLYVAYCFRCCRIKRRRVFTLFRLRRKSANNSLDGLSITNDLHRSLMLTSTNGLLIKNDNSQKTNNGILNSTRSTRKLDKYVHHKIDRNSNDENSERSDVWREFEQRLKHSPQGYFH
;
A
#
# COMPACT_ATOMS: atom_id res chain seq x y z
N LYS A 1 -17.25 -26.48 -9.93
CA LYS A 1 -16.56 -27.58 -10.64
C LYS A 1 -15.05 -27.33 -10.58
N PRO A 2 -14.29 -28.07 -9.76
CA PRO A 2 -12.87 -27.77 -9.50
C PRO A 2 -11.94 -28.05 -10.70
N LEU A 3 -12.25 -29.06 -11.52
CA LEU A 3 -11.44 -29.41 -12.70
C LEU A 3 -11.48 -28.33 -13.78
N VAL A 4 -12.67 -27.76 -14.02
CA VAL A 4 -12.85 -26.65 -14.97
C VAL A 4 -12.14 -25.39 -14.44
N ALA A 5 -12.31 -25.07 -13.15
CA ALA A 5 -11.71 -23.89 -12.55
C ALA A 5 -10.17 -23.88 -12.63
N LYS A 6 -9.51 -25.04 -12.57
CA LYS A 6 -8.05 -25.14 -12.68
C LYS A 6 -7.53 -24.64 -14.03
N HIS A 7 -8.29 -24.82 -15.12
CA HIS A 7 -7.88 -24.41 -16.44
C HIS A 7 -8.06 -22.90 -16.67
N TYR A 8 -9.10 -22.31 -16.07
CA TYR A 8 -9.41 -20.88 -16.22
C TYR A 8 -8.73 -19.98 -15.18
N CYS A 9 -8.35 -20.51 -14.01
CA CYS A 9 -7.65 -19.77 -12.96
C CYS A 9 -6.13 -19.68 -13.23
N ASN A 10 -5.74 -19.00 -14.29
CA ASN A 10 -4.34 -18.65 -14.55
C ASN A 10 -4.00 -17.27 -13.97
N CYS A 11 -2.78 -17.12 -13.46
CA CYS A 11 -2.28 -15.83 -12.95
C CYS A 11 -2.36 -14.71 -13.99
N SER A 12 -2.12 -15.01 -15.28
CA SER A 12 -2.23 -14.04 -16.38
C SER A 12 -3.67 -13.58 -16.57
N THR A 13 -4.63 -14.49 -16.57
CA THR A 13 -6.06 -14.17 -16.67
C THR A 13 -6.52 -13.30 -15.50
N ALA A 14 -6.06 -13.59 -14.28
CA ALA A 14 -6.35 -12.77 -13.12
C ALA A 14 -5.80 -11.34 -13.26
N ARG A 15 -4.58 -11.17 -13.80
CA ARG A 15 -3.99 -9.85 -14.07
C ARG A 15 -4.82 -9.07 -15.11
N TYR A 16 -5.20 -9.72 -16.21
CA TYR A 16 -6.05 -9.09 -17.23
C TYR A 16 -7.41 -8.68 -16.67
N ALA A 17 -8.03 -9.54 -15.84
CA ALA A 17 -9.29 -9.21 -15.19
C ALA A 17 -9.16 -7.98 -14.28
N ILE A 18 -8.08 -7.86 -13.50
CA ILE A 18 -7.83 -6.68 -12.66
C ILE A 18 -7.68 -5.42 -13.51
N ILE A 19 -6.90 -5.47 -14.59
CA ILE A 19 -6.72 -4.33 -15.50
C ILE A 19 -8.05 -3.94 -16.14
N LEU A 20 -8.83 -4.91 -16.61
CA LEU A 20 -10.13 -4.68 -17.20
C LEU A 20 -11.10 -4.02 -16.22
N ILE A 21 -11.18 -4.52 -14.98
CA ILE A 21 -12.01 -3.92 -13.92
C ILE A 21 -11.59 -2.48 -13.65
N LEU A 22 -10.28 -2.20 -13.62
CA LEU A 22 -9.76 -0.86 -13.40
C LEU A 22 -10.11 0.09 -14.56
N MET A 23 -9.91 -0.35 -15.80
CA MET A 23 -10.24 0.44 -17.00
C MET A 23 -11.75 0.69 -17.09
N LEU A 24 -12.57 -0.32 -16.83
CA LEU A 24 -14.02 -0.20 -16.79
C LEU A 24 -14.48 0.78 -15.69
N SER A 25 -13.85 0.73 -14.51
CA SER A 25 -14.16 1.66 -13.42
C SER A 25 -13.82 3.09 -13.82
N ILE A 26 -12.64 3.34 -14.41
CA ILE A 26 -12.26 4.67 -14.91
C ILE A 26 -13.28 5.14 -15.95
N PHE A 27 -13.65 4.29 -16.90
CA PHE A 27 -14.58 4.64 -17.97
C PHE A 27 -15.98 4.99 -17.44
N ILE A 28 -16.51 4.21 -16.50
CA ILE A 28 -17.83 4.47 -15.91
C ILE A 28 -17.83 5.76 -15.08
N TYR A 29 -16.76 6.06 -14.35
CA TYR A 29 -16.67 7.28 -13.54
C TYR A 29 -16.15 8.50 -14.31
N PHE A 30 -15.64 8.35 -15.53
CA PHE A 30 -15.09 9.45 -16.32
C PHE A 30 -16.09 10.59 -16.54
N PRO A 31 -17.36 10.35 -16.91
CA PRO A 31 -18.30 11.45 -17.11
C PRO A 31 -18.60 12.22 -15.83
N LEU A 32 -18.54 11.58 -14.65
CA LEU A 32 -18.68 12.31 -13.37
C LEU A 32 -17.62 13.43 -13.26
N PHE A 33 -16.37 13.17 -13.67
CA PHE A 33 -15.31 14.18 -13.67
C PHE A 33 -15.56 15.33 -14.64
N LEU A 34 -16.17 15.06 -15.80
CA LEU A 34 -16.49 16.08 -16.79
C LEU A 34 -17.61 17.02 -16.32
N TYR A 35 -18.51 16.52 -15.47
CA TYR A 35 -19.67 17.27 -14.98
C TYR A 35 -19.43 17.97 -13.64
N THR A 36 -18.33 17.67 -12.95
CA THR A 36 -17.96 18.33 -11.69
C THR A 36 -17.06 19.54 -11.95
N ASN A 37 -17.53 20.73 -11.60
CA ASN A 37 -16.73 21.94 -11.56
C ASN A 37 -16.36 22.28 -10.12
N ILE A 38 -15.11 22.71 -9.91
CA ILE A 38 -14.69 23.25 -8.61
C ILE A 38 -15.15 24.71 -8.56
N GLN A 39 -16.07 25.02 -7.64
CA GLN A 39 -16.48 26.39 -7.36
C GLN A 39 -15.90 26.86 -6.02
N VAL A 40 -15.61 28.16 -5.98
CA VAL A 40 -15.12 28.83 -4.77
C VAL A 40 -16.28 29.57 -4.14
N TYR A 41 -16.71 29.11 -2.97
CA TYR A 41 -17.72 29.76 -2.16
C TYR A 41 -17.04 30.71 -1.18
N CYS A 42 -17.50 31.94 -1.12
CA CYS A 42 -17.08 32.92 -0.13
C CYS A 42 -18.12 32.99 1.00
N THR A 43 -17.68 33.08 2.25
CA THR A 43 -18.57 33.46 3.36
C THR A 43 -19.20 34.82 3.10
N HIS A 44 -20.32 35.09 3.77
CA HIS A 44 -21.05 36.37 3.64
C HIS A 44 -20.18 37.61 3.96
N GLU A 45 -19.08 37.41 4.70
CA GLU A 45 -18.08 38.42 5.05
C GLU A 45 -16.83 38.40 4.16
N GLY A 46 -16.74 37.47 3.20
CA GLY A 46 -15.59 37.30 2.31
C GLY A 46 -14.30 36.78 2.99
N THR A 47 -14.36 36.53 4.30
CA THR A 47 -13.20 36.17 5.14
C THR A 47 -12.74 34.74 4.94
N VAL A 48 -13.62 33.82 4.56
CA VAL A 48 -13.27 32.41 4.34
C VAL A 48 -13.73 31.95 2.96
N LYS A 49 -12.80 31.33 2.24
CA LYS A 49 -13.03 30.70 0.93
C LYS A 49 -13.06 29.19 1.12
N TYR A 50 -14.15 28.55 0.71
CA TYR A 50 -14.27 27.11 0.67
C TYR A 50 -14.40 26.64 -0.76
N TYR A 51 -13.75 25.52 -1.08
CA TYR A 51 -13.88 24.88 -2.39
C TYR A 51 -14.97 23.82 -2.29
N GLY A 52 -15.97 23.89 -3.16
CA GLY A 52 -16.98 22.85 -3.29
C GLY A 52 -17.08 22.37 -4.74
N LEU A 53 -17.71 21.20 -4.90
CA LEU A 53 -17.99 20.60 -6.19
C LEU A 53 -19.41 20.98 -6.58
N GLU A 54 -19.57 21.71 -7.67
CA GLU A 54 -20.87 22.03 -8.26
C GLU A 54 -21.03 21.33 -9.60
N LEU A 55 -22.25 20.95 -9.96
CA LEU A 55 -22.53 20.42 -11.28
C LEU A 55 -22.44 21.56 -12.32
N SER A 56 -21.89 21.26 -13.49
CA SER A 56 -21.87 22.18 -14.64
C SER A 56 -23.27 22.57 -15.15
N SER A 57 -23.36 23.51 -16.10
CA SER A 57 -24.58 24.13 -16.65
C SER A 57 -25.91 23.34 -16.62
N LEU A 58 -27.01 24.06 -16.46
CA LEU A 58 -28.38 23.55 -16.19
C LEU A 58 -28.86 22.44 -17.16
N VAL A 59 -28.55 22.54 -18.47
CA VAL A 59 -28.93 21.52 -19.48
C VAL A 59 -28.18 20.20 -19.25
N SER A 60 -26.92 20.28 -18.85
CA SER A 60 -26.09 19.13 -18.50
C SER A 60 -26.57 18.47 -17.20
N VAL A 61 -27.08 19.24 -16.24
CA VAL A 61 -27.63 18.71 -14.98
C VAL A 61 -28.85 17.81 -15.23
N VAL A 62 -29.76 18.21 -16.12
CA VAL A 62 -30.98 17.43 -16.40
C VAL A 62 -30.63 16.10 -17.06
N LEU A 63 -29.77 16.11 -18.07
CA LEU A 63 -29.35 14.88 -18.77
C LEU A 63 -28.56 13.95 -17.83
N TYR A 64 -27.66 14.52 -17.04
CA TYR A 64 -26.86 13.79 -16.07
C TYR A 64 -27.72 13.13 -14.99
N SER A 65 -28.62 13.89 -14.35
CA SER A 65 -29.47 13.38 -13.27
C SER A 65 -30.48 12.34 -13.74
N ARG A 66 -31.03 12.51 -14.96
CA ARG A 66 -32.10 11.65 -15.47
C ARG A 66 -31.61 10.37 -16.13
N LEU A 67 -30.48 10.41 -16.84
CA LEU A 67 -29.97 9.25 -17.60
C LEU A 67 -28.69 8.70 -16.99
N PHE A 68 -27.69 9.55 -16.78
CA PHE A 68 -26.35 9.08 -16.44
C PHE A 68 -26.26 8.53 -15.02
N TYR A 69 -26.74 9.29 -14.03
CA TYR A 69 -26.72 8.91 -12.62
C TYR A 69 -27.40 7.54 -12.36
N PRO A 70 -28.65 7.29 -12.80
CA PRO A 70 -29.27 5.98 -12.59
C PRO A 70 -28.55 4.85 -13.34
N THR A 71 -28.00 5.13 -14.53
CA THR A 71 -27.20 4.14 -15.27
C THR A 71 -25.95 3.74 -14.50
N VAL A 72 -25.20 4.72 -13.96
CA VAL A 72 -24.01 4.46 -13.13
C VAL A 72 -24.37 3.67 -11.89
N VAL A 73 -25.48 4.02 -11.22
CA VAL A 73 -25.99 3.27 -10.06
C VAL A 73 -26.29 1.83 -10.44
N ILE A 74 -27.04 1.60 -11.51
CA ILE A 74 -27.45 0.25 -11.92
C ILE A 74 -26.21 -0.59 -12.25
N VAL A 75 -25.32 -0.06 -13.08
CA VAL A 75 -24.12 -0.77 -13.56
C VAL A 75 -23.08 -0.97 -12.45
N SER A 76 -22.86 0.02 -11.60
CA SER A 76 -21.76 -0.01 -10.61
C SER A 76 -22.18 -0.55 -9.24
N LEU A 77 -23.47 -0.49 -8.91
CA LEU A 77 -23.98 -0.91 -7.60
C LEU A 77 -24.95 -2.08 -7.72
N LEU A 78 -26.05 -1.92 -8.44
CA LEU A 78 -27.15 -2.91 -8.44
C LEU A 78 -26.72 -4.24 -9.08
N ILE A 79 -26.12 -4.20 -10.27
CA ILE A 79 -25.67 -5.41 -10.99
C ILE A 79 -24.61 -6.17 -10.17
N PRO A 80 -23.51 -5.55 -9.70
CA PRO A 80 -22.54 -6.24 -8.85
C PRO A 80 -23.14 -6.78 -7.56
N TRP A 81 -24.05 -6.02 -6.93
CA TRP A 81 -24.73 -6.47 -5.72
C TRP A 81 -25.59 -7.72 -5.96
N LEU A 82 -26.38 -7.75 -7.04
CA LEU A 82 -27.19 -8.92 -7.42
C LEU A 82 -26.32 -10.13 -7.75
N ILE A 83 -25.24 -9.94 -8.52
CA ILE A 83 -24.30 -11.03 -8.84
C ILE A 83 -23.67 -11.58 -7.55
N CYS A 84 -23.19 -10.70 -6.66
CA CYS A 84 -22.64 -11.09 -5.35
C CYS A 84 -23.67 -11.81 -4.48
N PHE A 85 -24.93 -11.36 -4.47
CA PHE A 85 -26.02 -11.98 -3.73
C PHE A 85 -26.27 -13.41 -4.21
N LEU A 86 -26.39 -13.61 -5.53
CA LEU A 86 -26.58 -14.93 -6.10
C LEU A 86 -25.41 -15.86 -5.77
N ILE A 87 -24.17 -15.40 -5.95
CA ILE A 87 -22.95 -16.15 -5.59
C ILE A 87 -22.95 -16.49 -4.10
N TRP A 88 -23.33 -15.55 -3.24
CA TRP A 88 -23.41 -15.75 -1.80
C TRP A 88 -24.43 -16.83 -1.42
N VAL A 89 -25.64 -16.78 -1.97
CA VAL A 89 -26.67 -17.82 -1.75
C VAL A 89 -26.18 -19.19 -2.21
N PHE A 90 -25.56 -19.28 -3.40
CA PHE A 90 -25.00 -20.53 -3.91
C PHE A 90 -23.88 -21.08 -3.02
N LEU A 91 -22.98 -20.21 -2.54
CA LEU A 91 -21.89 -20.59 -1.63
C LEU A 91 -22.42 -21.05 -0.28
N MET A 92 -23.41 -20.37 0.30
CA MET A 92 -24.05 -20.77 1.55
C MET A 92 -24.69 -22.15 1.43
N ARG A 93 -25.44 -22.39 0.35
CA ARG A 93 -26.05 -23.71 0.07
C ARG A 93 -24.97 -24.79 -0.10
N ALA A 94 -23.90 -24.50 -0.84
CA ALA A 94 -22.80 -25.44 -1.04
C ALA A 94 -22.06 -25.75 0.27
N LEU A 95 -21.84 -24.74 1.11
CA LEU A 95 -21.20 -24.88 2.41
C LEU A 95 -22.04 -25.77 3.34
N HIS A 96 -23.34 -25.52 3.44
CA HIS A 96 -24.26 -26.33 4.25
C HIS A 96 -24.26 -27.80 3.81
N MET A 97 -24.34 -28.05 2.50
CA MET A 97 -24.28 -29.41 1.94
C MET A 97 -22.94 -30.10 2.22
N SER A 98 -21.83 -29.34 2.22
CA SER A 98 -20.51 -29.88 2.56
C SER A 98 -20.38 -30.25 4.04
N GLN A 99 -21.00 -29.48 4.94
CA GLN A 99 -21.01 -29.75 6.38
C GLN A 99 -21.81 -31.01 6.72
N ILE A 100 -22.98 -31.19 6.09
CA ILE A 100 -23.79 -32.40 6.27
C ILE A 100 -23.00 -33.65 5.83
N LYS A 101 -22.32 -33.59 4.68
CA LYS A 101 -21.49 -34.70 4.17
C LYS A 101 -20.27 -34.99 5.03
N LEU A 102 -19.68 -33.98 5.65
CA LEU A 102 -18.60 -34.16 6.61
C LEU A 102 -19.08 -34.91 7.84
N ARG A 103 -20.21 -34.48 8.42
CA ARG A 103 -20.79 -35.11 9.62
C ARG A 103 -21.12 -36.59 9.41
N SER A 104 -21.54 -37.00 8.21
CA SER A 104 -21.82 -38.40 7.90
C SER A 104 -20.58 -39.25 7.61
N LYS A 105 -19.48 -38.65 7.12
CA LYS A 105 -18.24 -39.37 6.76
C LYS A 105 -17.26 -39.57 7.92
N THR A 106 -17.30 -38.71 8.93
CA THR A 106 -16.43 -38.82 10.13
C THR A 106 -16.58 -40.18 10.84
N ALA A 107 -17.65 -40.94 10.59
CA ALA A 107 -17.83 -42.26 11.17
C ALA A 107 -16.93 -43.37 10.56
N ASN A 108 -16.52 -43.30 9.28
CA ASN A 108 -16.11 -44.54 8.58
C ASN A 108 -14.78 -44.57 7.79
N THR A 109 -14.03 -43.48 7.52
CA THR A 109 -12.83 -43.62 6.62
C THR A 109 -11.69 -42.60 6.80
N THR A 110 -10.45 -43.14 6.89
CA THR A 110 -9.11 -42.66 6.44
C THR A 110 -8.71 -41.16 6.50
N PHE A 111 -7.80 -40.87 7.46
CA PHE A 111 -7.20 -39.58 7.85
C PHE A 111 -6.50 -38.70 6.80
N SER A 112 -6.11 -39.21 5.62
CA SER A 112 -5.20 -38.45 4.71
C SER A 112 -5.90 -37.38 3.87
N ASN A 113 -7.19 -37.57 3.53
CA ASN A 113 -7.92 -36.63 2.66
C ASN A 113 -8.46 -35.39 3.41
N ASP A 114 -8.46 -35.43 4.75
CA ASP A 114 -9.07 -34.41 5.60
C ASP A 114 -8.34 -33.05 5.54
N ARG A 115 -7.01 -33.04 5.41
CA ARG A 115 -6.23 -31.79 5.45
C ARG A 115 -6.53 -30.88 4.25
N LYS A 116 -6.68 -31.45 3.06
CA LYS A 116 -7.04 -30.69 1.84
C LYS A 116 -8.47 -30.17 1.96
N GLN A 117 -9.40 -31.02 2.39
CA GLN A 117 -10.81 -30.64 2.56
C GLN A 117 -10.98 -29.51 3.59
N HIS A 118 -10.30 -29.59 4.73
CA HIS A 118 -10.33 -28.55 5.76
C HIS A 118 -9.83 -27.20 5.23
N THR A 119 -8.82 -27.21 4.36
CA THR A 119 -8.31 -25.99 3.73
C THR A 119 -9.34 -25.36 2.79
N TYR A 120 -10.03 -26.15 1.96
CA TYR A 120 -11.09 -25.65 1.08
C TYR A 120 -12.30 -25.10 1.85
N VAL A 121 -12.69 -25.77 2.94
CA VAL A 121 -13.78 -25.30 3.81
C VAL A 121 -13.42 -23.95 4.44
N ARG A 122 -12.18 -23.81 4.95
CA ARG A 122 -11.70 -22.55 5.51
C ARG A 122 -11.68 -21.41 4.48
N ILE A 123 -11.22 -21.67 3.25
CA ILE A 123 -11.23 -20.68 2.17
C ILE A 123 -12.67 -20.29 1.79
N THR A 124 -13.55 -21.27 1.63
CA THR A 124 -14.97 -21.02 1.30
C THR A 124 -15.65 -20.20 2.40
N LEU A 125 -15.41 -20.54 3.67
CA LEU A 125 -15.93 -19.79 4.81
C LEU A 125 -15.41 -18.35 4.84
N MET A 126 -14.13 -18.14 4.52
CA MET A 126 -13.55 -16.80 4.38
C MET A 126 -14.27 -15.99 3.27
N ILE A 127 -14.51 -16.58 2.11
CA ILE A 127 -15.22 -15.94 0.99
C ILE A 127 -16.67 -15.62 1.38
N VAL A 128 -17.37 -16.55 2.02
CA VAL A 128 -18.73 -16.34 2.52
C VAL A 128 -18.77 -15.19 3.51
N CYS A 129 -17.81 -15.11 4.44
CA CYS A 129 -17.71 -14.02 5.41
C CYS A 129 -17.51 -12.66 4.72
N VAL A 130 -16.58 -12.57 3.76
CA VAL A 130 -16.34 -11.37 2.93
C VAL A 130 -17.63 -10.95 2.21
N LEU A 131 -18.32 -11.90 1.58
CA LEU A 131 -19.57 -11.61 0.88
C LEU A 131 -20.68 -11.18 1.83
N SER A 132 -20.83 -11.82 2.99
CA SER A 132 -21.84 -11.42 4.00
C SER A 132 -21.61 -9.98 4.46
N VAL A 133 -20.36 -9.61 4.78
CA VAL A 133 -20.02 -8.24 5.16
C VAL A 133 -20.29 -7.27 4.01
N TYR A 134 -19.89 -7.61 2.80
CA TYR A 134 -20.18 -6.82 1.60
C TYR A 134 -21.69 -6.60 1.43
N MET A 135 -22.50 -7.65 1.55
CA MET A 135 -23.96 -7.59 1.39
C MET A 135 -24.61 -6.66 2.42
N VAL A 136 -24.22 -6.76 3.70
CA VAL A 136 -24.74 -5.92 4.78
C VAL A 136 -24.28 -4.46 4.65
N CYS A 137 -23.01 -4.22 4.34
CA CYS A 137 -22.50 -2.86 4.21
C CYS A 137 -23.03 -2.17 2.95
N ARG A 138 -23.15 -2.88 1.83
CA ARG A 138 -23.65 -2.30 0.57
C ARG A 138 -25.16 -2.20 0.50
N SER A 139 -25.93 -2.98 1.27
CA SER A 139 -27.39 -2.82 1.30
C SER A 139 -27.82 -1.46 1.84
N VAL A 140 -27.05 -0.86 2.77
CA VAL A 140 -27.31 0.50 3.27
C VAL A 140 -27.14 1.53 2.16
N HIS A 141 -26.07 1.44 1.38
CA HIS A 141 -25.85 2.30 0.21
C HIS A 141 -26.90 2.06 -0.88
N LEU A 142 -27.35 0.81 -1.06
CA LEU A 142 -28.45 0.51 -1.99
C LEU A 142 -29.75 1.17 -1.52
N PHE A 143 -30.06 1.11 -0.22
CA PHE A 143 -31.23 1.74 0.36
C PHE A 143 -31.19 3.27 0.21
N GLU A 144 -30.02 3.89 0.37
CA GLU A 144 -29.81 5.31 0.08
C GLU A 144 -30.17 5.68 -1.36
N VAL A 145 -29.72 4.90 -2.33
CA VAL A 145 -29.98 5.19 -3.74
C VAL A 145 -31.44 4.90 -4.13
N VAL A 146 -32.04 3.85 -3.58
CA VAL A 146 -33.49 3.59 -3.73
C VAL A 146 -34.28 4.75 -3.15
N HIS A 147 -33.93 5.23 -1.96
CA HIS A 147 -34.56 6.40 -1.35
C HIS A 147 -34.45 7.63 -2.25
N LEU A 148 -33.27 7.91 -2.83
CA LEU A 148 -33.09 9.02 -3.76
C LEU A 148 -33.98 8.88 -5.02
N SER A 149 -34.12 7.66 -5.54
CA SER A 149 -34.97 7.38 -6.70
C SER A 149 -36.46 7.55 -6.38
N VAL A 150 -36.90 7.10 -5.21
CA VAL A 150 -38.29 7.22 -4.75
C VAL A 150 -38.63 8.66 -4.37
N THR A 151 -37.69 9.44 -3.85
CA THR A 151 -37.92 10.85 -3.45
C THR A 151 -38.38 11.71 -4.62
N GLN A 152 -37.97 11.38 -5.85
CA GLN A 152 -38.39 12.07 -7.07
C GLN A 152 -39.90 11.92 -7.39
N LEU A 153 -40.59 10.98 -6.74
CA LEU A 153 -42.03 10.74 -6.92
C LEU A 153 -42.91 11.58 -5.97
N PHE A 154 -42.32 12.29 -4.99
CA PHE A 154 -43.05 13.04 -3.97
C PHE A 154 -43.07 14.56 -4.23
N ASN A 155 -44.03 15.26 -3.62
CA ASN A 155 -44.18 16.72 -3.75
C ASN A 155 -43.05 17.49 -3.03
N LEU A 156 -42.79 18.74 -3.45
CA LEU A 156 -41.70 19.60 -2.94
C LEU A 156 -41.66 19.72 -1.40
N ASN A 157 -42.81 19.85 -0.74
CA ASN A 157 -42.89 19.96 0.73
C ASN A 157 -42.44 18.66 1.44
N GLN A 158 -42.70 17.50 0.83
CA GLN A 158 -42.25 16.21 1.37
C GLN A 158 -40.76 15.99 1.10
N ALA A 159 -40.25 16.48 -0.04
CA ALA A 159 -38.84 16.37 -0.40
C ALA A 159 -37.92 16.97 0.68
N PHE A 160 -38.30 18.08 1.32
CA PHE A 160 -37.49 18.71 2.37
C PHE A 160 -37.23 17.79 3.58
N TYR A 161 -38.24 17.03 4.03
CA TYR A 161 -38.07 16.06 5.13
C TYR A 161 -37.19 14.88 4.70
N PHE A 162 -37.34 14.42 3.45
CA PHE A 162 -36.53 13.35 2.89
C PHE A 162 -35.06 13.74 2.72
N GLU A 163 -34.75 15.01 2.49
CA GLU A 163 -33.37 15.50 2.43
C GLU A 163 -32.61 15.30 3.75
N GLN A 164 -33.25 15.55 4.89
CA GLN A 164 -32.62 15.32 6.20
C GLN A 164 -32.33 13.83 6.43
N ILE A 165 -33.27 12.96 6.05
CA ILE A 165 -33.10 11.50 6.13
C ILE A 165 -31.97 11.07 5.21
N ARG A 166 -31.94 11.59 3.97
CA ARG A 166 -30.92 11.30 2.96
C ARG A 166 -29.52 11.64 3.47
N MET A 167 -29.33 12.81 4.06
CA MET A 167 -28.02 13.21 4.61
C MET A 167 -27.56 12.28 5.73
N LYS A 168 -28.46 11.87 6.63
CA LYS A 168 -28.13 10.88 7.68
C LYS A 168 -27.77 9.52 7.05
N LEU A 169 -28.53 9.09 6.05
CA LEU A 169 -28.34 7.82 5.37
C LEU A 169 -27.01 7.78 4.59
N PHE A 170 -26.66 8.87 3.92
CA PHE A 170 -25.36 9.07 3.26
C PHE A 170 -24.19 8.96 4.25
N CYS A 171 -24.29 9.60 5.42
CA CYS A 171 -23.28 9.47 6.47
C CYS A 171 -23.12 8.02 6.95
N ILE A 172 -24.23 7.34 7.23
CA ILE A 172 -24.22 5.92 7.65
C ILE A 172 -23.64 5.02 6.55
N SER A 173 -24.04 5.27 5.30
CA SER A 173 -23.58 4.56 4.10
C SER A 173 -22.05 4.67 3.95
N ASN A 174 -21.48 5.86 4.13
CA ASN A 174 -20.03 6.07 4.10
C ASN A 174 -19.29 5.37 5.26
N ILE A 175 -19.87 5.38 6.46
CA ILE A 175 -19.32 4.64 7.61
C ILE A 175 -19.33 3.14 7.32
N MET A 176 -20.45 2.60 6.81
CA MET A 176 -20.58 1.19 6.45
C MET A 176 -19.62 0.78 5.32
N LEU A 177 -19.38 1.66 4.35
CA LEU A 177 -18.38 1.44 3.30
C LEU A 177 -16.97 1.36 3.90
N THR A 178 -16.64 2.23 4.85
CA THR A 178 -15.36 2.22 5.56
C THR A 178 -15.18 0.93 6.37
N ILE A 179 -16.23 0.51 7.09
CA ILE A 179 -16.26 -0.76 7.82
C ILE A 179 -16.05 -1.94 6.86
N ASN A 180 -16.69 -1.95 5.68
CA ASN A 180 -16.49 -3.00 4.68
C ASN A 180 -15.02 -3.11 4.25
N HIS A 181 -14.35 -2.00 3.96
CA HIS A 181 -12.93 -2.01 3.61
C HIS A 181 -12.06 -2.53 4.76
N GLY A 182 -12.32 -2.09 5.99
CA GLY A 182 -11.60 -2.55 7.19
C GLY A 182 -11.81 -4.04 7.49
N ALA A 183 -13.06 -4.50 7.40
CA ALA A 183 -13.43 -5.90 7.62
C ALA A 183 -12.81 -6.82 6.56
N ASN A 184 -12.79 -6.41 5.29
CA ASN A 184 -12.11 -7.18 4.24
C ASN A 184 -10.62 -7.35 4.57
N PHE A 185 -9.93 -6.28 4.96
CA PHE A 185 -8.54 -6.37 5.39
C PHE A 185 -8.35 -7.32 6.58
N TYR A 186 -9.24 -7.25 7.57
CA TYR A 186 -9.21 -8.15 8.74
C TYR A 186 -9.43 -9.61 8.36
N ILE A 187 -10.43 -9.90 7.53
CA ILE A 187 -10.75 -11.27 7.09
C ILE A 187 -9.59 -11.86 6.28
N TYR A 188 -8.99 -11.10 5.36
CA TYR A 188 -7.79 -11.56 4.64
C TYR A 188 -6.59 -11.76 5.58
N SER A 189 -6.48 -10.98 6.66
CA SER A 189 -5.44 -11.13 7.69
C SER A 189 -5.54 -12.43 8.49
N ILE A 190 -6.70 -13.09 8.52
CA ILE A 190 -6.86 -14.43 9.12
C ILE A 190 -6.13 -15.51 8.28
N ASN A 191 -5.89 -15.26 6.98
CA ASN A 191 -5.13 -16.18 6.15
C ASN A 191 -3.63 -16.15 6.53
N PRO A 192 -3.02 -17.28 6.94
CA PRO A 192 -1.63 -17.30 7.38
C PRO A 192 -0.64 -16.87 6.30
N LYS A 193 -0.94 -17.12 5.01
CA LYS A 193 -0.10 -16.70 3.88
C LYS A 193 -0.09 -15.18 3.74
N PHE A 194 -1.27 -14.55 3.82
CA PHE A 194 -1.40 -13.09 3.78
C PHE A 194 -0.75 -12.44 5.01
N ARG A 195 -0.99 -12.98 6.21
CA ARG A 195 -0.41 -12.48 7.46
C ARG A 195 1.12 -12.48 7.44
N ALA A 196 1.75 -13.52 6.89
CA ALA A 196 3.20 -13.57 6.75
C ALA A 196 3.72 -12.48 5.80
N THR A 197 3.06 -12.30 4.65
CA THR A 197 3.39 -11.27 3.67
C THR A 197 3.21 -9.86 4.24
N LEU A 198 2.10 -9.63 4.96
CA LEU A 198 1.82 -8.37 5.63
C LEU A 198 2.88 -8.06 6.69
N LYS A 199 3.27 -9.02 7.53
CA LYS A 199 4.35 -8.86 8.52
C LYS A 199 5.67 -8.47 7.85
N LEU A 200 6.00 -9.10 6.73
CA LEU A 200 7.22 -8.79 5.97
C LEU A 200 7.16 -7.37 5.39
N TYR A 201 6.04 -6.98 4.80
CA TYR A 201 5.85 -5.63 4.25
C TYR A 201 5.90 -4.55 5.34
N VAL A 202 5.22 -4.77 6.46
CA VAL A 202 5.22 -3.86 7.61
C VAL A 202 6.62 -3.74 8.20
N ALA A 203 7.33 -4.85 8.39
CA ALA A 203 8.72 -4.85 8.87
C ALA A 203 9.66 -4.10 7.90
N TYR A 204 9.47 -4.27 6.59
CA TYR A 204 10.21 -3.55 5.56
C TYR A 204 9.93 -2.04 5.61
N CYS A 205 8.66 -1.62 5.70
CA CYS A 205 8.26 -0.22 5.83
C CYS A 205 8.85 0.41 7.10
N PHE A 206 8.75 -0.25 8.26
CA PHE A 206 9.36 0.23 9.51
C PHE A 206 10.89 0.35 9.40
N ARG A 207 11.56 -0.60 8.74
CA ARG A 207 13.00 -0.53 8.49
C ARG A 207 13.35 0.66 7.60
N CYS A 208 12.61 0.89 6.52
CA CYS A 208 12.80 2.04 5.63
C CYS A 208 12.58 3.37 6.36
N CYS A 209 11.52 3.48 7.16
CA CYS A 209 11.25 4.66 7.99
C CYS A 209 12.37 4.89 9.03
N ARG A 210 12.88 3.84 9.66
CA ARG A 210 14.00 3.92 10.62
C ARG A 210 15.30 4.37 9.95
N ILE A 211 15.60 3.91 8.74
CA ILE A 211 16.77 4.35 7.97
C ILE A 211 16.64 5.82 7.58
N LYS A 212 15.47 6.26 7.07
CA LYS A 212 15.22 7.67 6.75
C LYS A 212 15.38 8.57 7.97
N ARG A 213 14.80 8.17 9.12
CA ARG A 213 14.95 8.92 10.39
C ARG A 213 16.42 9.04 10.83
N ARG A 214 17.21 7.97 10.67
CA ARG A 214 18.66 8.01 10.96
C ARG A 214 19.40 8.96 10.04
N ARG A 215 19.11 8.97 8.73
CA ARG A 215 19.74 9.89 7.75
C ARG A 215 19.44 11.35 8.04
N VAL A 216 18.19 11.66 8.39
CA VAL A 216 17.78 13.00 8.79
C VAL A 216 18.53 13.43 10.06
N PHE A 217 18.63 12.54 11.06
CA PHE A 217 19.36 12.83 12.30
C PHE A 217 20.87 13.03 12.07
N THR A 218 21.50 12.23 11.19
CA THR A 218 22.92 12.44 10.83
C THR A 218 23.14 13.75 10.09
N LEU A 219 22.21 14.14 9.19
CA LEU A 219 22.30 15.41 8.47
C LEU A 219 22.14 16.60 9.42
N PHE A 220 21.19 16.54 10.37
CA PHE A 220 21.07 17.55 11.42
C PHE A 220 22.33 17.64 12.29
N ARG A 221 22.94 16.51 12.66
CA ARG A 221 24.17 16.49 13.46
C ARG A 221 25.36 17.08 12.68
N LEU A 222 25.48 16.77 11.40
CA LEU A 222 26.51 17.34 10.52
C LEU A 222 26.32 18.85 10.33
N ARG A 223 25.08 19.31 10.12
CA ARG A 223 24.76 20.75 10.00
C ARG A 223 25.09 21.51 11.29
N ARG A 224 24.78 20.94 12.46
CA ARG A 224 25.13 21.53 13.75
C ARG A 224 26.65 21.57 13.99
N LYS A 225 27.37 20.52 13.60
CA LYS A 225 28.84 20.49 13.68
C LYS A 225 29.48 21.52 12.74
N SER A 226 28.93 21.70 11.53
CA SER A 226 29.37 22.72 10.58
C SER A 226 29.17 24.15 11.11
N ALA A 227 28.04 24.41 11.79
CA ALA A 227 27.75 25.73 12.38
C ALA A 227 28.68 26.06 13.56
N ASN A 228 29.07 25.06 14.36
CA ASN A 228 30.02 25.27 15.44
C ASN A 228 31.44 25.51 14.92
N ASN A 229 31.87 24.76 13.90
CA ASN A 229 33.19 24.95 13.30
C ASN A 229 33.32 26.29 12.54
N SER A 230 32.22 26.86 12.03
CA SER A 230 32.25 28.21 11.45
C SER A 230 32.38 29.32 12.50
N LEU A 231 32.00 29.06 13.76
CA LEU A 231 32.18 30.01 14.85
C LEU A 231 33.64 30.03 15.34
N ASP A 232 34.28 28.85 15.39
CA ASP A 232 35.70 28.72 15.76
C ASP A 232 36.66 29.25 14.66
N GLY A 233 36.23 29.23 13.39
CA GLY A 233 36.98 29.82 12.27
C GLY A 233 37.14 31.34 12.35
N LEU A 234 36.25 32.06 13.04
CA LEU A 234 36.38 33.49 13.33
C LEU A 234 37.35 33.78 14.49
N SER A 235 37.69 32.78 15.30
CA SER A 235 38.69 32.90 16.37
C SER A 235 40.12 32.80 15.82
N ILE A 236 40.34 31.96 14.80
CA ILE A 236 41.69 31.72 14.24
C ILE A 236 42.18 32.92 13.40
N THR A 237 41.28 33.71 12.81
CA THR A 237 41.68 34.94 12.09
C THR A 237 42.17 36.04 13.04
N ASN A 238 41.76 36.03 14.31
CA ASN A 238 42.25 36.99 15.30
C ASN A 238 43.62 36.60 15.87
N ASP A 239 43.93 35.31 15.99
CA ASP A 239 45.24 34.86 16.48
C ASP A 239 46.34 34.98 15.41
N LEU A 240 46.03 34.87 14.11
CA LEU A 240 47.01 35.12 13.05
C LEU A 240 47.42 36.60 13.00
N HIS A 241 46.47 37.53 13.21
CA HIS A 241 46.77 38.97 13.29
C HIS A 241 47.54 39.34 14.57
N ARG A 242 47.41 38.53 15.64
CA ARG A 242 48.17 38.71 16.88
C ARG A 242 49.61 38.19 16.78
N SER A 243 49.86 37.17 15.97
CA SER A 243 51.21 36.64 15.72
C SER A 243 52.08 37.53 14.82
N LEU A 244 51.46 38.29 13.90
CA LEU A 244 52.14 39.21 12.98
C LEU A 244 52.50 40.58 13.60
N MET A 245 51.89 40.97 14.73
CA MET A 245 52.29 42.18 15.46
C MET A 245 53.41 41.95 16.50
N LEU A 246 53.74 40.70 16.81
CA LEU A 246 54.77 40.38 17.82
C LEU A 246 56.14 39.99 17.23
N THR A 247 56.33 40.12 15.92
CA THR A 247 57.60 39.80 15.22
C THR A 247 58.39 41.02 14.75
N SER A 248 58.10 42.22 15.29
CA SER A 248 58.80 43.47 14.95
C SER A 248 59.67 44.05 16.07
N THR A 249 60.02 43.28 17.09
CA THR A 249 61.01 43.71 18.10
C THR A 249 61.88 42.56 18.56
N ASN A 250 63.19 42.79 18.45
CA ASN A 250 64.32 42.05 19.01
C ASN A 250 64.89 40.94 18.13
N GLY A 251 65.90 41.35 17.36
CA GLY A 251 66.94 40.46 16.89
C GLY A 251 67.91 40.04 17.99
N LEU A 252 68.79 39.13 17.55
CA LEU A 252 70.15 38.91 18.01
C LEU A 252 70.35 38.26 19.41
N LEU A 253 70.52 36.94 19.46
CA LEU A 253 71.86 36.39 19.74
C LEU A 253 71.99 34.88 19.43
N ILE A 254 73.17 34.58 18.90
CA ILE A 254 73.81 33.32 18.50
C ILE A 254 73.91 32.29 19.64
N LYS A 255 73.67 30.99 19.36
CA LYS A 255 74.68 29.93 19.58
C LYS A 255 74.33 28.58 18.92
N ASN A 256 75.32 28.08 18.17
CA ASN A 256 75.46 26.72 17.65
C ASN A 256 75.39 25.65 18.76
N ASP A 257 74.90 24.45 18.45
CA ASP A 257 75.78 23.30 18.21
C ASP A 257 75.03 22.03 17.75
N ASN A 258 75.83 21.18 17.08
CA ASN A 258 75.51 19.99 16.31
C ASN A 258 74.97 18.80 17.13
N SER A 259 74.09 17.98 16.51
CA SER A 259 74.08 16.50 16.59
C SER A 259 72.91 15.96 15.73
N GLN A 260 73.15 15.46 14.51
CA GLN A 260 73.38 14.05 14.15
C GLN A 260 72.41 13.00 14.75
N LYS A 261 71.54 12.45 13.87
CA LYS A 261 71.28 10.99 13.61
C LYS A 261 69.93 10.84 12.88
N THR A 262 69.90 10.61 11.57
CA THR A 262 69.85 9.29 10.89
C THR A 262 68.93 8.25 11.55
N ASN A 263 67.82 7.88 10.92
CA ASN A 263 67.77 6.57 10.23
C ASN A 263 66.51 6.31 9.38
N ASN A 264 66.80 5.60 8.29
CA ASN A 264 65.95 5.03 7.25
C ASN A 264 65.06 3.86 7.75
N GLY A 265 64.03 3.53 6.96
CA GLY A 265 63.31 2.25 7.00
C GLY A 265 62.06 2.28 6.10
N ILE A 266 62.19 2.13 4.78
CA ILE A 266 62.08 0.88 4.00
C ILE A 266 60.64 0.34 3.90
N LEU A 267 60.12 0.48 2.67
CA LEU A 267 59.30 -0.44 1.87
C LEU A 267 58.76 -1.71 2.55
N ASN A 268 57.46 -1.97 2.37
CA ASN A 268 57.05 -3.17 1.61
C ASN A 268 55.59 -3.10 1.13
N SER A 269 55.46 -3.17 -0.19
CA SER A 269 54.24 -3.38 -0.95
C SER A 269 54.10 -4.88 -1.19
N THR A 270 52.99 -5.48 -0.75
CA THR A 270 52.59 -6.82 -1.20
C THR A 270 51.15 -6.80 -1.69
N ARG A 271 51.04 -6.74 -3.02
CA ARG A 271 49.89 -7.15 -3.83
C ARG A 271 49.43 -8.56 -3.42
N SER A 272 48.15 -8.70 -3.08
CA SER A 272 47.45 -9.99 -3.02
C SER A 272 46.39 -10.03 -4.12
N THR A 273 46.71 -10.74 -5.21
CA THR A 273 45.77 -11.15 -6.26
C THR A 273 45.40 -12.61 -6.02
N ARG A 274 44.16 -12.91 -5.62
CA ARG A 274 43.60 -14.28 -5.73
C ARG A 274 42.10 -14.29 -6.05
N LYS A 275 41.87 -14.53 -7.35
CA LYS A 275 40.94 -15.50 -7.98
C LYS A 275 39.44 -15.43 -7.68
N LEU A 276 38.75 -14.86 -8.67
CA LEU A 276 37.37 -15.15 -9.08
C LEU A 276 37.35 -16.46 -9.90
N ASP A 277 36.36 -17.32 -9.64
CA ASP A 277 35.63 -18.17 -10.60
C ASP A 277 35.22 -19.53 -10.01
N LYS A 278 33.93 -19.64 -9.70
CA LYS A 278 33.16 -20.90 -9.69
C LYS A 278 31.67 -20.55 -9.67
N TYR A 279 31.13 -20.16 -10.83
CA TYR A 279 29.69 -20.22 -11.07
C TYR A 279 29.32 -21.64 -11.49
N VAL A 280 28.72 -22.37 -10.55
CA VAL A 280 28.13 -23.69 -10.75
C VAL A 280 26.77 -23.50 -11.42
N HIS A 281 26.64 -24.01 -12.65
CA HIS A 281 25.35 -24.18 -13.33
C HIS A 281 24.51 -25.22 -12.56
N HIS A 282 23.63 -24.76 -11.67
CA HIS A 282 22.60 -25.61 -11.09
C HIS A 282 21.40 -25.63 -12.03
N LYS A 283 21.28 -26.72 -12.80
CA LYS A 283 20.08 -27.05 -13.57
C LYS A 283 18.98 -27.38 -12.54
N ILE A 284 17.96 -26.55 -12.47
CA ILE A 284 16.81 -26.72 -11.56
C ILE A 284 15.78 -27.58 -12.28
N ASP A 285 15.62 -28.82 -11.83
CA ASP A 285 14.50 -29.68 -12.21
C ASP A 285 13.20 -29.10 -11.66
N ARG A 286 12.33 -28.68 -12.58
CA ARG A 286 11.15 -27.84 -12.28
C ARG A 286 9.89 -28.65 -11.94
N ASN A 287 10.04 -29.87 -11.39
CA ASN A 287 8.92 -30.82 -11.32
C ASN A 287 8.58 -31.40 -9.93
N SER A 288 9.19 -30.92 -8.84
CA SER A 288 8.77 -31.27 -7.49
C SER A 288 7.76 -30.26 -6.95
N ASN A 289 6.49 -30.67 -6.79
CA ASN A 289 5.40 -29.94 -6.13
C ASN A 289 5.62 -29.81 -4.61
N ASP A 290 6.83 -29.45 -4.17
CA ASP A 290 7.15 -29.25 -2.77
C ASP A 290 6.92 -27.76 -2.42
N GLU A 291 5.76 -27.45 -1.84
CA GLU A 291 5.37 -26.10 -1.38
C GLU A 291 6.40 -25.50 -0.38
N ASN A 292 7.26 -26.33 0.22
CA ASN A 292 8.36 -25.85 1.06
C ASN A 292 9.54 -25.28 0.25
N SER A 293 9.74 -25.72 -0.99
CA SER A 293 10.80 -25.18 -1.86
C SER A 293 10.47 -23.77 -2.36
N GLU A 294 9.21 -23.50 -2.73
CA GLU A 294 8.77 -22.14 -3.11
C GLU A 294 8.94 -21.14 -1.96
N ARG A 295 8.71 -21.59 -0.71
CA ARG A 295 8.92 -20.75 0.47
C ARG A 295 10.39 -20.42 0.68
N SER A 296 11.29 -21.36 0.39
CA SER A 296 12.75 -21.14 0.42
C SER A 296 13.20 -20.17 -0.68
N ASP A 297 12.67 -20.31 -1.89
CA ASP A 297 13.15 -19.55 -3.05
C ASP A 297 12.72 -18.08 -3.00
N VAL A 298 11.49 -17.79 -2.59
CA VAL A 298 11.04 -16.40 -2.36
C VAL A 298 11.87 -15.73 -1.27
N TRP A 299 12.21 -16.46 -0.21
CA TRP A 299 13.08 -15.95 0.86
C TRP A 299 14.52 -15.74 0.38
N ARG A 300 15.10 -16.66 -0.41
CA ARG A 300 16.44 -16.54 -0.99
C ARG A 300 16.54 -15.38 -1.96
N GLU A 301 15.55 -15.17 -2.83
CA GLU A 301 15.55 -14.06 -3.77
C GLU A 301 15.44 -12.72 -3.03
N PHE A 302 14.60 -12.63 -1.99
CA PHE A 302 14.53 -11.44 -1.14
C PHE A 302 15.85 -11.19 -0.40
N GLU A 303 16.47 -12.23 0.15
CA GLU A 303 17.75 -12.13 0.85
C GLU A 303 18.89 -11.71 -0.10
N GLN A 304 18.90 -12.21 -1.34
CA GLN A 304 19.84 -11.79 -2.37
C GLN A 304 19.66 -10.32 -2.76
N ARG A 305 18.42 -9.86 -2.98
CA ARG A 305 18.12 -8.44 -3.27
C ARG A 305 18.46 -7.51 -2.09
N LEU A 306 18.33 -7.99 -0.85
CA LEU A 306 18.73 -7.25 0.35
C LEU A 306 20.26 -7.20 0.53
N LYS A 307 20.97 -8.26 0.14
CA LYS A 307 22.44 -8.31 0.16
C LYS A 307 23.06 -7.43 -0.93
N HIS A 308 22.38 -7.24 -2.06
CA HIS A 308 22.87 -6.48 -3.21
C HIS A 308 22.06 -5.19 -3.43
N SER A 309 21.76 -4.46 -2.35
CA SER A 309 21.23 -3.10 -2.51
C SER A 309 22.29 -2.27 -3.25
N PRO A 310 21.99 -1.66 -4.41
CA PRO A 310 22.97 -0.95 -5.21
C PRO A 310 23.44 0.29 -4.44
N GLN A 311 24.55 0.13 -3.71
CA GLN A 311 25.37 1.22 -3.22
C GLN A 311 26.25 1.66 -4.39
N GLY A 312 25.80 2.68 -5.13
CA GLY A 312 26.68 3.37 -6.08
C GLY A 312 26.05 3.64 -7.42
N TYR A 313 25.21 4.67 -7.48
CA TYR A 313 25.02 5.52 -8.67
C TYR A 313 24.65 6.93 -8.16
N PHE A 314 25.63 7.58 -7.55
CA PHE A 314 25.71 9.04 -7.45
C PHE A 314 27.20 9.35 -7.57
N HIS A 315 27.61 9.62 -8.80
CA HIS A 315 28.87 10.25 -9.13
C HIS A 315 28.57 11.53 -9.87
#